data_AF-A0A843ECZ1-F1
#
_entry.id   AF-A0A843ECZ1-F1
#
_cell.length_a   1.000
_cell.length_b   1.000
_cell.length_c   1.000
_cell.angle_alpha   90.00
_cell.angle_beta   90.00
_cell.angle_gamma   90.00
#
_symmetry.space_group_name_H-M   'P 1'
#
loop_
_entity.id
_entity.type
_entity.pdbx_description
1 polymer ?
#
loop_
_entity_poly.entity_id
_entity_poly.type
_entity_poly.pdbx_seq_one_letter_code
_entity_poly.pdbx_strand_id
1 'polypeptide(L)'
;VRKVISTKGDEFEHDPEMYFIEKVDSEKEMIESFIKTVKENNIDIIIGYNSDVFDFPYLKDRAKIWGLDLDLGVDGSGVKFIRIGFNNAATFKGLLHVDLYLVMRRYMSLDRYTLERVYFEFFGEEKIDVPGDRIYEFWDNGGKELKNLFKYSLDDVVSTLKIAQETLPLNLELTRIVGQPFVDVTRMATGQQAEWYLVRKAYEVDEVVPNKPNMTMKNIKERGSNSGGYVKEPEIGLHENLVQFDFKSLYPTLIISKNISPDVLVKDNSSYNAKFEDFEDYETGYDEIDNLKEEEISSAIDDDEEYYISPEHFFKFKKEPQGFIPSALEDILNERFAVKNRMKATDDPILRKSLDVQQQALKRLANTMYGVYGFLRFRWYSFECAQSITAWGRQHIKKAMKEAEDYGFKAIYADTDGFYAKYVPEMKKE
;
A
#
# COMPACT_ATOMS: atom_id res chain seq x y z
N VAL A 1 10.04 -3.92 -29.34
CA VAL A 1 9.43 -4.48 -30.57
C VAL A 1 7.98 -4.87 -30.24
N ARG A 2 6.99 -4.55 -31.07
CA ARG A 2 5.63 -5.09 -30.94
C ARG A 2 5.57 -6.38 -31.74
N LYS A 3 5.25 -7.50 -31.07
CA LYS A 3 5.34 -8.82 -31.68
C LYS A 3 4.33 -9.78 -31.05
N VAL A 4 3.65 -10.57 -31.87
CA VAL A 4 2.87 -11.76 -31.50
C VAL A 4 3.47 -12.93 -32.25
N ILE A 5 3.99 -13.93 -31.53
CA ILE A 5 4.57 -15.14 -32.14
C ILE A 5 3.45 -16.17 -32.24
N SER A 6 3.26 -16.78 -33.41
CA SER A 6 2.16 -17.71 -33.64
C SER A 6 2.49 -18.79 -34.66
N THR A 7 1.82 -19.95 -34.55
CA THR A 7 1.88 -21.00 -35.56
C THR A 7 0.92 -20.77 -36.73
N LYS A 8 0.05 -19.76 -36.64
CA LYS A 8 -0.82 -19.29 -37.72
C LYS A 8 -0.48 -17.83 -38.03
N GLY A 9 -0.81 -17.37 -39.23
CA GLY A 9 -0.56 -15.98 -39.63
C GLY A 9 -0.33 -15.77 -41.12
N ASP A 10 -0.10 -16.86 -41.88
CA ASP A 10 0.16 -16.80 -43.33
C ASP A 10 -0.95 -16.06 -44.09
N GLU A 11 -2.21 -16.17 -43.65
CA GLU A 11 -3.35 -15.46 -44.24
C GLU A 11 -3.31 -13.93 -44.06
N PHE A 12 -2.38 -13.41 -43.25
CA PHE A 12 -2.21 -11.98 -42.96
C PHE A 12 -0.85 -11.42 -43.39
N GLU A 13 -0.01 -12.18 -44.10
CA GLU A 13 1.36 -11.75 -44.48
C GLU A 13 1.38 -10.43 -45.27
N HIS A 14 0.32 -10.16 -46.04
CA HIS A 14 0.16 -8.93 -46.82
C HIS A 14 -0.81 -7.91 -46.20
N ASP A 15 -1.33 -8.17 -44.99
CA ASP A 15 -2.18 -7.22 -44.27
C ASP A 15 -1.31 -6.21 -43.50
N PRO A 16 -1.28 -4.92 -43.89
CA PRO A 16 -0.44 -3.92 -43.24
C PRO A 16 -0.84 -3.66 -41.78
N GLU A 17 -2.06 -4.01 -41.36
CA GLU A 17 -2.48 -3.92 -39.96
C GLU A 17 -1.90 -5.03 -39.08
N MET A 18 -1.31 -6.07 -39.68
CA MET A 18 -0.85 -7.29 -39.02
C MET A 18 0.68 -7.42 -39.01
N TYR A 19 1.40 -6.31 -39.20
CA TYR A 19 2.86 -6.24 -39.27
C TYR A 19 3.61 -6.80 -38.05
N PHE A 20 2.91 -7.02 -36.94
CA PHE A 20 3.47 -7.49 -35.66
C PHE A 20 3.44 -9.01 -35.51
N ILE A 21 2.86 -9.76 -36.45
CA ILE A 21 2.82 -11.23 -36.37
C ILE A 21 4.17 -11.80 -36.83
N GLU A 22 4.76 -12.66 -35.99
CA GLU A 22 5.87 -13.53 -36.37
C GLU A 22 5.34 -14.96 -36.46
N LYS A 23 5.26 -15.49 -37.68
CA LYS A 23 4.84 -16.87 -37.91
C LYS A 23 6.02 -17.82 -37.72
N VAL A 24 5.78 -18.90 -36.97
CA VAL A 24 6.69 -20.02 -36.75
C VAL A 24 5.99 -21.34 -37.11
N ASP A 25 6.74 -22.44 -37.27
CA ASP A 25 6.16 -23.70 -37.76
C ASP A 25 5.59 -24.59 -36.65
N SER A 26 6.01 -24.37 -35.41
CA SER A 26 5.58 -25.20 -34.28
C SER A 26 5.54 -24.42 -32.96
N GLU A 27 4.83 -24.99 -31.98
CA GLU A 27 4.87 -24.45 -30.62
C GLU A 27 6.29 -24.48 -30.02
N LYS A 28 7.08 -25.52 -30.37
CA LYS A 28 8.49 -25.59 -29.98
C LYS A 28 9.24 -24.33 -30.45
N GLU A 29 9.09 -23.98 -31.73
CA GLU A 29 9.71 -22.78 -32.31
C GLU A 29 9.13 -21.48 -31.72
N MET A 30 7.87 -21.47 -31.30
CA MET A 30 7.27 -20.33 -30.60
C MET A 30 7.97 -20.07 -29.26
N ILE A 31 8.22 -21.11 -28.48
CA ILE A 31 8.95 -21.02 -27.20
C ILE A 31 10.42 -20.65 -27.45
N GLU A 32 11.07 -21.25 -28.45
CA GLU A 32 12.44 -20.90 -28.83
C GLU A 32 12.57 -19.44 -29.28
N SER A 33 11.62 -18.94 -30.09
CA SER A 33 11.57 -17.54 -30.52
C SER A 33 11.33 -16.58 -29.37
N PHE A 34 10.49 -16.96 -28.39
CA PHE A 34 10.32 -16.19 -27.16
C PHE A 34 11.63 -16.10 -26.35
N ILE A 35 12.29 -17.23 -26.08
CA ILE A 35 13.58 -17.28 -25.37
C ILE A 35 14.63 -16.44 -26.11
N LYS A 36 14.73 -16.61 -27.42
CA LYS A 36 15.64 -15.86 -28.29
C LYS A 36 15.36 -14.37 -28.22
N THR A 37 14.09 -13.96 -28.32
CA THR A 37 13.67 -12.56 -28.23
C THR A 37 14.10 -11.94 -26.90
N VAL A 38 13.90 -12.63 -25.78
CA VAL A 38 14.32 -12.12 -24.46
C VAL A 38 15.85 -11.94 -24.38
N LYS A 39 16.62 -12.93 -24.84
CA LYS A 39 18.08 -12.90 -24.79
C LYS A 39 18.70 -11.87 -25.73
N GLU A 40 18.24 -11.79 -26.98
CA GLU A 40 18.80 -10.87 -27.99
C GLU A 40 18.51 -9.40 -27.69
N ASN A 41 17.39 -9.11 -27.04
CA ASN A 41 17.04 -7.73 -26.67
C ASN A 41 17.70 -7.26 -25.36
N ASN A 42 18.47 -8.13 -24.68
CA ASN A 42 19.15 -7.82 -23.41
C ASN A 42 18.24 -7.09 -22.41
N ILE A 43 17.10 -7.70 -22.10
CA ILE A 43 16.03 -7.09 -21.30
C ILE A 43 16.43 -7.07 -19.82
N ASP A 44 16.30 -5.91 -19.16
CA ASP A 44 16.54 -5.80 -17.71
C ASP A 44 15.32 -6.21 -16.86
N ILE A 45 14.11 -5.87 -17.34
CA ILE A 45 12.85 -6.09 -16.64
C ILE A 45 11.87 -6.80 -17.56
N ILE A 46 11.38 -7.97 -17.14
CA ILE A 46 10.23 -8.64 -17.73
C ILE A 46 8.99 -8.38 -16.87
N ILE A 47 7.92 -7.91 -17.51
CA ILE A 47 6.66 -7.58 -16.85
C ILE A 47 5.56 -8.51 -17.36
N GLY A 48 4.59 -8.80 -16.50
CA GLY A 48 3.39 -9.53 -16.85
C GLY A 48 2.23 -9.16 -15.93
N TYR A 49 1.07 -9.73 -16.20
CA TYR A 49 -0.13 -9.53 -15.40
C TYR A 49 -0.68 -10.89 -14.94
N ASN A 50 -0.48 -11.21 -13.66
CA ASN A 50 -0.69 -12.54 -13.07
C ASN A 50 0.29 -13.62 -13.58
N SER A 51 1.46 -13.18 -14.07
CA SER A 51 2.52 -14.01 -14.65
C SER A 51 3.26 -14.88 -13.63
N ASP A 52 3.23 -14.53 -12.34
CA ASP A 52 3.78 -15.39 -11.29
C ASP A 52 3.01 -16.72 -11.16
N VAL A 53 1.70 -16.69 -11.40
CA VAL A 53 0.78 -17.82 -11.14
C VAL A 53 0.31 -18.51 -12.42
N PHE A 54 0.30 -17.82 -13.56
CA PHE A 54 -0.18 -18.37 -14.83
C PHE A 54 0.92 -18.50 -15.89
N ASP A 55 1.42 -17.39 -16.43
CA ASP A 55 2.23 -17.36 -17.65
C ASP A 55 3.52 -18.18 -17.54
N PHE A 56 4.34 -17.94 -16.51
CA PHE A 56 5.61 -18.65 -16.36
C PHE A 56 5.45 -20.12 -15.95
N PRO A 57 4.52 -20.50 -15.04
CA PRO A 57 4.17 -21.90 -14.83
C PRO A 57 3.76 -22.59 -16.12
N TYR A 58 2.86 -21.98 -16.90
CA TYR A 58 2.37 -22.53 -18.17
C TYR A 58 3.51 -22.70 -19.18
N LEU A 59 4.30 -21.64 -19.43
CA LEU A 59 5.44 -21.68 -20.34
C LEU A 59 6.47 -22.73 -19.95
N LYS A 60 6.75 -22.92 -18.65
CA LYS A 60 7.66 -23.96 -18.17
C LYS A 60 7.12 -25.36 -18.47
N ASP A 61 5.85 -25.62 -18.19
CA ASP A 61 5.24 -26.93 -18.43
C ASP A 61 5.19 -27.25 -19.93
N ARG A 62 4.89 -26.26 -20.78
CA ARG A 62 4.93 -26.41 -22.24
C ARG A 62 6.35 -26.61 -22.77
N ALA A 63 7.33 -25.84 -22.30
CA ALA A 63 8.74 -26.01 -22.68
C ALA A 63 9.24 -27.43 -22.37
N LYS A 64 8.86 -27.97 -21.20
CA LYS A 64 9.21 -29.32 -20.76
C LYS A 64 8.68 -30.41 -21.71
N ILE A 65 7.47 -30.27 -22.26
CA ILE A 65 6.90 -31.22 -23.22
C ILE A 65 7.79 -31.32 -24.48
N TRP A 66 8.37 -30.21 -24.90
CA TRP A 66 9.24 -30.11 -26.08
C TRP A 66 10.73 -30.38 -25.79
N GLY A 67 11.08 -30.75 -24.54
CA GLY A 67 12.46 -30.96 -24.13
C GLY A 67 13.30 -29.66 -24.13
N LEU A 68 12.64 -28.52 -23.96
CA LEU A 68 13.27 -27.20 -23.85
C LEU A 68 13.39 -26.76 -22.39
N ASP A 69 14.48 -26.07 -22.07
CA ASP A 69 14.63 -25.34 -20.81
C ASP A 69 14.27 -23.86 -21.02
N LEU A 70 13.43 -23.32 -20.13
CA LEU A 70 13.06 -21.90 -20.14
C LEU A 70 14.17 -21.04 -19.49
N ASP A 71 15.32 -20.96 -20.17
CA ASP A 71 16.60 -20.45 -19.69
C ASP A 71 16.77 -18.92 -19.84
N LEU A 72 15.79 -18.18 -19.32
CA LEU A 72 15.74 -16.71 -19.42
C LEU A 72 16.70 -15.98 -18.48
N GLY A 73 17.38 -16.70 -17.56
CA GLY A 73 18.40 -16.09 -16.72
C GLY A 73 19.59 -15.57 -17.53
N VAL A 74 20.18 -14.46 -17.11
CA VAL A 74 21.39 -13.88 -17.74
C VAL A 74 22.57 -14.86 -17.69
N ASP A 75 22.60 -15.73 -16.68
CA ASP A 75 23.57 -16.81 -16.53
C ASP A 75 23.18 -18.11 -17.28
N GLY A 76 22.12 -18.08 -18.09
CA GLY A 76 21.55 -19.25 -18.76
C GLY A 76 20.77 -20.17 -17.82
N SER A 77 20.44 -19.74 -16.59
CA SER A 77 19.62 -20.54 -15.70
C SER A 77 18.12 -20.48 -16.06
N GLY A 78 17.44 -21.60 -15.85
CA GLY A 78 15.99 -21.71 -15.99
C GLY A 78 15.19 -20.97 -14.92
N VAL A 79 13.91 -20.75 -15.20
CA VAL A 79 12.96 -20.16 -14.23
C VAL A 79 12.90 -20.95 -12.91
N LYS A 80 12.99 -20.22 -11.79
CA LYS A 80 12.80 -20.75 -10.44
C LYS A 80 11.54 -20.20 -9.81
N PHE A 81 10.85 -21.03 -9.05
CA PHE A 81 9.67 -20.62 -8.29
C PHE A 81 10.01 -20.52 -6.82
N ILE A 82 9.84 -19.34 -6.25
CA ILE A 82 9.97 -19.10 -4.81
C ILE A 82 8.58 -18.95 -4.20
N ARG A 83 8.41 -19.44 -2.97
CA ARG A 83 7.15 -19.32 -2.26
C ARG A 83 6.99 -17.91 -1.69
N ILE A 84 5.88 -17.25 -2.02
CA ILE A 84 5.51 -15.93 -1.50
C ILE A 84 4.08 -16.02 -0.95
N GLY A 85 3.97 -16.06 0.37
CA GLY A 85 2.70 -16.30 1.06
C GLY A 85 2.11 -17.68 0.68
N PHE A 86 0.92 -17.65 0.08
CA PHE A 86 0.21 -18.84 -0.41
C PHE A 86 0.51 -19.17 -1.88
N ASN A 87 1.14 -18.25 -2.62
CA ASN A 87 1.42 -18.42 -4.04
C ASN A 87 2.92 -18.67 -4.28
N ASN A 88 3.25 -19.08 -5.50
CA ASN A 88 4.61 -19.10 -6.00
C ASN A 88 4.85 -17.86 -6.87
N ALA A 89 6.11 -17.42 -6.94
CA ALA A 89 6.54 -16.36 -7.83
C ALA A 89 7.69 -16.83 -8.72
N ALA A 90 7.61 -16.47 -10.00
CA ALA A 90 8.62 -16.78 -10.99
C ALA A 90 9.80 -15.82 -10.82
N THR A 91 11.01 -16.38 -10.80
CA THR A 91 12.27 -15.65 -10.61
C THR A 91 13.33 -16.13 -11.58
N PHE A 92 14.15 -15.19 -12.01
CA PHE A 92 15.24 -15.39 -12.95
C PHE A 92 16.52 -14.80 -12.36
N LYS A 93 17.67 -15.40 -12.67
CA LYS A 93 18.95 -14.82 -12.29
C LYS A 93 19.30 -13.70 -13.27
N GLY A 94 19.55 -12.50 -12.74
CA GLY A 94 19.93 -11.33 -13.53
C GLY A 94 18.80 -10.66 -14.32
N LEU A 95 17.62 -11.27 -14.46
CA LEU A 95 16.45 -10.69 -15.11
C LEU A 95 15.35 -10.38 -14.07
N LEU A 96 14.92 -9.13 -13.99
CA LEU A 96 13.95 -8.69 -12.99
C LEU A 96 12.52 -8.96 -13.47
N HIS A 97 11.84 -9.91 -12.82
CA HIS A 97 10.43 -10.19 -13.11
C HIS A 97 9.51 -9.41 -12.17
N VAL A 98 8.62 -8.60 -12.76
CA VAL A 98 7.55 -7.89 -12.05
C VAL A 98 6.16 -8.34 -12.54
N ASP A 99 5.42 -8.98 -11.64
CA ASP A 99 4.01 -9.24 -11.84
C ASP A 99 3.17 -8.03 -11.39
N LEU A 100 2.53 -7.36 -12.34
CA LEU A 100 1.73 -6.17 -12.07
C LEU A 100 0.46 -6.47 -11.28
N TYR A 101 -0.06 -7.71 -11.29
CA TYR A 101 -1.28 -8.06 -10.58
C TYR A 101 -1.18 -7.75 -9.08
N LEU A 102 -0.05 -8.12 -8.45
CA LEU A 102 0.21 -7.83 -7.03
C LEU A 102 0.40 -6.33 -6.78
N VAL A 103 1.01 -5.62 -7.73
CA VAL A 103 1.18 -4.15 -7.64
C VAL A 103 -0.18 -3.47 -7.69
N MET A 104 -1.08 -3.89 -8.59
CA MET A 104 -2.39 -3.27 -8.78
C MET A 104 -3.30 -3.50 -7.59
N ARG A 105 -3.29 -4.71 -7.02
CA ARG A 105 -4.01 -5.04 -5.78
C ARG A 105 -3.60 -4.20 -4.57
N ARG A 106 -2.40 -3.63 -4.58
CA ARG A 106 -1.93 -2.72 -3.53
C ARG A 106 -2.31 -1.26 -3.82
N TYR A 107 -2.58 -0.92 -5.08
CA TYR A 107 -2.73 0.47 -5.52
C TYR A 107 -4.20 0.88 -5.67
N MET A 108 -5.05 -0.08 -5.99
CA MET A 108 -6.47 0.15 -6.24
C MET A 108 -7.32 -0.76 -5.37
N SER A 109 -8.53 -0.32 -5.06
CA SER A 109 -9.57 -1.11 -4.43
C SER A 109 -10.65 -1.40 -5.46
N LEU A 110 -10.54 -2.53 -6.14
CA LEU A 110 -11.47 -2.97 -7.17
C LEU A 110 -12.23 -4.22 -6.72
N ASP A 111 -13.43 -4.39 -7.25
CA ASP A 111 -14.24 -5.60 -7.14
C ASP A 111 -13.60 -6.79 -7.86
N ARG A 112 -13.02 -6.52 -9.03
CA ARG A 112 -12.25 -7.48 -9.84
C ARG A 112 -10.97 -6.83 -10.34
N TYR A 113 -9.91 -7.63 -10.40
CA TYR A 113 -8.59 -7.20 -10.87
C TYR A 113 -8.24 -7.89 -12.19
N THR A 114 -9.17 -7.93 -13.15
CA THR A 114 -8.82 -8.33 -14.52
C THR A 114 -8.02 -7.21 -15.19
N LEU A 115 -7.26 -7.54 -16.24
CA LEU A 115 -6.44 -6.55 -16.94
C LEU A 115 -7.31 -5.43 -17.52
N GLU A 116 -8.48 -5.77 -18.06
CA GLU A 116 -9.48 -4.85 -18.63
C GLU A 116 -9.96 -3.87 -17.57
N ARG A 117 -10.37 -4.38 -16.40
CA ARG A 117 -10.92 -3.54 -15.32
C ARG A 117 -9.87 -2.57 -14.78
N VAL A 118 -8.64 -3.05 -14.58
CA VAL A 118 -7.53 -2.20 -14.14
C VAL A 118 -7.19 -1.16 -15.21
N TYR A 119 -7.08 -1.56 -16.48
CA TYR A 119 -6.73 -0.66 -17.56
C TYR A 119 -7.76 0.47 -17.72
N PHE A 120 -9.05 0.12 -17.67
CA PHE A 120 -10.14 1.08 -17.70
C PHE A 120 -10.08 2.05 -16.51
N GLU A 121 -9.84 1.57 -15.29
CA GLU A 121 -9.74 2.44 -14.12
C GLU A 121 -8.56 3.43 -14.21
N PHE A 122 -7.44 3.03 -14.81
CA PHE A 122 -6.28 3.91 -14.99
C PHE A 122 -6.47 4.95 -16.11
N PHE A 123 -7.05 4.54 -17.24
CA PHE A 123 -6.98 5.33 -18.48
C PHE A 123 -8.34 5.76 -19.03
N GLY A 124 -9.46 5.24 -18.50
CA GLY A 124 -10.80 5.48 -19.05
C GLY A 124 -11.00 4.89 -20.46
N GLU A 125 -10.13 3.96 -20.86
CA GLU A 125 -10.12 3.32 -22.17
C GLU A 125 -10.56 1.85 -22.02
N GLU A 126 -11.42 1.38 -22.93
CA GLU A 126 -11.79 -0.04 -23.01
C GLU A 126 -10.73 -0.83 -23.80
N LYS A 127 -10.40 -2.03 -23.31
CA LYS A 127 -9.57 -3.00 -24.03
C LYS A 127 -10.39 -3.77 -25.06
N ILE A 128 -9.69 -4.37 -26.02
CA ILE A 128 -10.27 -5.48 -26.77
C ILE A 128 -10.55 -6.62 -25.80
N ASP A 129 -11.78 -7.14 -25.83
CA ASP A 129 -12.21 -8.27 -25.01
C ASP A 129 -12.55 -9.47 -25.92
N VAL A 130 -12.03 -10.63 -25.55
CA VAL A 130 -12.34 -11.91 -26.17
C VAL A 130 -12.79 -12.84 -25.05
N PRO A 131 -14.01 -13.43 -25.14
CA PRO A 131 -14.50 -14.34 -24.12
C PRO A 131 -13.54 -15.51 -23.92
N GLY A 132 -12.99 -15.63 -22.71
CA GLY A 132 -11.93 -16.59 -22.40
C GLY A 132 -12.31 -18.05 -22.68
N ASP A 133 -13.60 -18.38 -22.51
CA ASP A 133 -14.17 -19.70 -22.79
C ASP A 133 -14.29 -20.01 -24.29
N ARG A 134 -14.14 -19.01 -25.17
CA ARG A 134 -14.28 -19.15 -26.63
C ARG A 134 -13.01 -18.86 -27.41
N ILE A 135 -11.87 -18.62 -26.75
CA ILE A 135 -10.58 -18.35 -27.41
C ILE A 135 -10.22 -19.44 -28.44
N TYR A 136 -10.54 -20.70 -28.15
CA TYR A 136 -10.26 -21.82 -29.07
C TYR A 136 -11.06 -21.72 -30.38
N GLU A 137 -12.29 -21.19 -30.34
CA GLU A 137 -13.13 -20.99 -31.53
C GLU A 137 -12.49 -19.96 -32.45
N PHE A 138 -11.99 -18.85 -31.88
CA PHE A 138 -11.31 -17.80 -32.63
C PHE A 138 -10.04 -18.32 -33.30
N TRP A 139 -9.33 -19.21 -32.61
CA TRP A 139 -8.15 -19.87 -33.15
C TRP A 139 -8.51 -20.82 -34.31
N ASP A 140 -9.52 -21.68 -34.14
CA ASP A 140 -9.88 -22.73 -35.08
C ASP A 140 -10.56 -22.19 -36.34
N ASN A 141 -11.43 -21.19 -36.20
CA ASN A 141 -12.22 -20.64 -37.30
C ASN A 141 -11.38 -19.80 -38.29
N GLY A 142 -10.24 -19.25 -37.88
CA GLY A 142 -9.36 -18.46 -38.75
C GLY A 142 -9.94 -17.10 -39.16
N GLY A 143 -9.38 -16.49 -40.20
CA GLY A 143 -9.91 -15.30 -40.84
C GLY A 143 -10.14 -14.13 -39.87
N LYS A 144 -11.34 -13.57 -39.85
CA LYS A 144 -11.64 -12.39 -39.02
C LYS A 144 -11.49 -12.66 -37.52
N GLU A 145 -11.83 -13.86 -37.05
CA GLU A 145 -11.75 -14.18 -35.63
C GLU A 145 -10.31 -14.38 -35.18
N LEU A 146 -9.49 -15.05 -35.99
CA LEU A 146 -8.05 -15.15 -35.72
C LEU A 146 -7.37 -13.77 -35.77
N LYS A 147 -7.75 -12.93 -36.74
CA LYS A 147 -7.30 -11.53 -36.81
C LYS A 147 -7.62 -10.77 -35.52
N ASN A 148 -8.82 -10.94 -34.97
CA ASN A 148 -9.22 -10.33 -33.70
C ASN A 148 -8.43 -10.89 -32.52
N LEU A 149 -8.17 -12.20 -32.49
CA LEU A 149 -7.38 -12.84 -31.43
C LEU A 149 -5.93 -12.34 -31.40
N PHE A 150 -5.31 -12.10 -32.56
CA PHE A 150 -3.98 -11.50 -32.62
C PHE A 150 -3.96 -10.04 -32.16
N LYS A 151 -4.97 -9.24 -32.51
CA LYS A 151 -5.10 -7.87 -32.00
C LYS A 151 -5.30 -7.88 -30.48
N TYR A 152 -6.15 -8.77 -29.96
CA TYR A 152 -6.37 -8.97 -28.53
C TYR A 152 -5.07 -9.33 -27.79
N SER A 153 -4.30 -10.31 -28.30
CA SER A 153 -3.02 -10.71 -27.68
C SER A 153 -2.00 -9.57 -27.66
N LEU A 154 -1.91 -8.77 -28.73
CA LEU A 154 -1.06 -7.59 -28.74
C LEU A 154 -1.54 -6.51 -27.77
N ASP A 155 -2.85 -6.28 -27.71
CA ASP A 155 -3.48 -5.29 -26.82
C ASP A 155 -3.22 -5.62 -25.34
N ASP A 156 -3.24 -6.90 -24.94
CA ASP A 156 -2.88 -7.35 -23.59
C ASP A 156 -1.44 -6.93 -23.22
N VAL A 157 -0.47 -7.12 -24.12
CA VAL A 157 0.94 -6.75 -23.87
C VAL A 157 1.13 -5.24 -23.86
N VAL A 158 0.48 -4.51 -24.79
CA VAL A 158 0.55 -3.05 -24.86
C VAL A 158 -0.07 -2.42 -23.61
N SER A 159 -1.22 -2.93 -23.17
CA SER A 159 -1.92 -2.48 -21.96
C SER A 159 -1.09 -2.75 -20.71
N THR A 160 -0.53 -3.95 -20.58
CA THR A 160 0.38 -4.33 -19.50
C THR A 160 1.59 -3.38 -19.42
N LEU A 161 2.19 -3.05 -20.57
CA LEU A 161 3.31 -2.10 -20.64
C LEU A 161 2.90 -0.69 -20.22
N LYS A 162 1.74 -0.19 -20.67
CA LYS A 162 1.23 1.14 -20.29
C LYS A 162 1.00 1.24 -18.78
N ILE A 163 0.42 0.20 -18.16
CA ILE A 163 0.26 0.11 -16.70
C ILE A 163 1.62 0.10 -16.00
N ALA A 164 2.59 -0.68 -16.48
CA ALA A 164 3.93 -0.70 -15.90
C ALA A 164 4.61 0.67 -15.97
N GLN A 165 4.54 1.35 -17.10
CA GLN A 165 5.12 2.68 -17.27
C GLN A 165 4.57 3.69 -16.27
N GLU A 166 3.31 3.55 -15.87
CA GLU A 166 2.69 4.47 -14.93
C GLU A 166 2.85 4.08 -13.45
N THR A 167 3.16 2.80 -13.17
CA THR A 167 3.18 2.28 -11.79
C THR A 167 4.56 1.88 -11.29
N LEU A 168 5.47 1.46 -12.16
CA LEU A 168 6.84 1.08 -11.77
C LEU A 168 7.68 2.24 -11.23
N PRO A 169 7.59 3.50 -11.72
CA PRO A 169 8.37 4.60 -11.15
C PRO A 169 8.18 4.75 -9.63
N LEU A 170 6.94 4.61 -9.15
CA LEU A 170 6.64 4.65 -7.73
C LEU A 170 7.25 3.48 -6.95
N ASN A 171 7.23 2.28 -7.51
CA ASN A 171 7.88 1.12 -6.88
C ASN A 171 9.41 1.25 -6.86
N LEU A 172 10.01 1.84 -7.89
CA LEU A 172 11.45 2.13 -7.93
C LEU A 172 11.84 3.16 -6.85
N GLU A 173 11.05 4.20 -6.64
CA GLU A 173 11.29 5.14 -5.54
C GLU A 173 11.12 4.46 -4.16
N LEU A 174 10.10 3.61 -4.00
CA LEU A 174 9.97 2.79 -2.79
C LEU A 174 11.19 1.88 -2.58
N THR A 175 11.75 1.30 -3.64
CA THR A 175 12.99 0.50 -3.58
C THR A 175 14.17 1.31 -3.04
N ARG A 176 14.35 2.56 -3.50
CA ARG A 176 15.40 3.45 -3.01
C ARG A 176 15.22 3.78 -1.53
N ILE A 177 13.98 4.06 -1.12
CA ILE A 177 13.66 4.43 0.27
C ILE A 177 13.78 3.24 1.21
N VAL A 178 13.19 2.10 0.86
CA VAL A 178 13.14 0.89 1.70
C VAL A 178 14.48 0.16 1.73
N GLY A 179 15.27 0.22 0.65
CA GLY A 179 16.59 -0.41 0.57
C GLY A 179 16.54 -1.94 0.41
N GLN A 180 15.55 -2.45 -0.32
CA GLN A 180 15.40 -3.88 -0.65
C GLN A 180 15.38 -4.08 -2.17
N PRO A 181 15.69 -5.29 -2.70
CA PRO A 181 15.65 -5.53 -4.14
C PRO A 181 14.32 -5.16 -4.78
N PHE A 182 14.35 -4.61 -5.99
CA PHE A 182 13.16 -4.09 -6.69
C PHE A 182 12.03 -5.13 -6.81
N VAL A 183 12.39 -6.34 -7.21
CA VAL A 183 11.45 -7.46 -7.37
C VAL A 183 10.81 -7.93 -6.06
N ASP A 184 11.46 -7.67 -4.92
CA ASP A 184 10.91 -7.99 -3.61
C ASP A 184 9.94 -6.88 -3.17
N VAL A 185 10.32 -5.61 -3.37
CA VAL A 185 9.47 -4.45 -3.03
C VAL A 185 8.14 -4.48 -3.78
N THR A 186 8.14 -4.88 -5.06
CA THR A 186 6.89 -5.02 -5.83
C THR A 186 5.96 -6.10 -5.28
N ARG A 187 6.50 -7.10 -4.57
CA ARG A 187 5.74 -8.22 -3.98
C ARG A 187 5.50 -8.10 -2.47
N MET A 188 6.12 -7.14 -1.79
CA MET A 188 5.95 -6.89 -0.35
C MET A 188 4.60 -6.24 -0.02
N ALA A 189 3.99 -6.65 1.09
CA ALA A 189 2.93 -5.84 1.70
C ALA A 189 3.50 -4.49 2.20
N THR A 190 2.67 -3.46 2.28
CA THR A 190 3.09 -2.13 2.76
C THR A 190 3.75 -2.19 4.15
N GLY A 191 3.19 -2.97 5.07
CA GLY A 191 3.78 -3.17 6.39
C GLY A 191 5.17 -3.82 6.37
N GLN A 192 5.46 -4.69 5.39
CA GLN A 192 6.81 -5.24 5.20
C GLN A 192 7.78 -4.18 4.67
N GLN A 193 7.32 -3.29 3.78
CA GLN A 193 8.13 -2.15 3.30
C GLN A 193 8.50 -1.22 4.46
N ALA A 194 7.53 -0.89 5.32
CA ALA A 194 7.77 -0.10 6.53
C ALA A 194 8.75 -0.79 7.51
N GLU A 195 8.57 -2.10 7.76
CA GLU A 195 9.47 -2.87 8.61
C GLU A 195 10.91 -2.88 8.07
N TRP A 196 11.11 -3.08 6.76
CA TRP A 196 12.46 -3.09 6.18
C TRP A 196 13.12 -1.70 6.18
N TYR A 197 12.34 -0.64 5.96
CA TYR A 197 12.82 0.73 6.16
C TYR A 197 13.34 0.94 7.58
N LEU A 198 12.57 0.52 8.60
CA LEU A 198 12.97 0.61 9.99
C LEU A 198 14.18 -0.25 10.32
N VAL A 199 14.28 -1.47 9.77
CA VAL A 199 15.47 -2.31 9.95
C VAL A 199 16.73 -1.61 9.41
N ARG A 200 16.63 -0.94 8.26
CA ARG A 200 17.74 -0.15 7.73
C ARG A 200 18.07 1.03 8.64
N LYS A 201 17.05 1.78 9.07
CA LYS A 201 17.22 2.92 9.99
C LYS A 201 17.83 2.52 11.33
N ALA A 202 17.41 1.40 11.90
CA ALA A 202 17.96 0.89 13.15
C ALA A 202 19.47 0.64 13.03
N TYR A 203 19.93 0.08 11.91
CA TYR A 203 21.36 -0.08 11.64
C TYR A 203 22.11 1.26 11.50
N GLU A 204 21.49 2.28 10.89
CA GLU A 204 22.08 3.62 10.74
C GLU A 204 22.32 4.33 12.09
N VAL A 205 21.53 4.01 13.12
CA VAL A 205 21.61 4.64 14.46
C VAL A 205 22.09 3.69 15.57
N ASP A 206 22.65 2.54 15.22
CA ASP A 206 23.13 1.50 16.17
C ASP A 206 22.05 0.98 17.13
N GLU A 207 20.80 0.92 16.66
CA GLU A 207 19.66 0.38 17.40
C GLU A 207 19.46 -1.12 17.15
N VAL A 208 19.11 -1.85 18.22
CA VAL A 208 18.89 -3.30 18.13
C VAL A 208 17.50 -3.58 17.56
N VAL A 209 17.47 -4.32 16.44
CA VAL A 209 16.22 -4.74 15.81
C VAL A 209 15.53 -5.82 16.67
N PRO A 210 14.27 -5.61 17.11
CA PRO A 210 13.54 -6.64 17.85
C PRO A 210 13.27 -7.89 17.00
N ASN A 211 13.18 -9.03 17.68
CA ASN A 211 12.68 -10.26 17.06
C ASN A 211 11.20 -10.12 16.70
N LYS A 212 10.76 -10.87 15.68
CA LYS A 212 9.33 -10.91 15.35
C LYS A 212 8.55 -11.50 16.54
N PRO A 213 7.41 -10.91 16.93
CA PRO A 213 6.60 -11.45 18.01
C PRO A 213 6.17 -12.88 17.69
N ASN A 214 6.38 -13.79 18.64
CA ASN A 214 5.82 -15.14 18.57
C ASN A 214 4.46 -15.16 19.28
N MET A 215 3.47 -14.46 18.71
CA MET A 215 2.13 -14.39 19.31
C MET A 215 1.20 -15.45 18.76
N THR A 216 0.63 -16.23 19.67
CA THR A 216 -0.42 -17.22 19.41
C THR A 216 -1.79 -16.54 19.34
N MET A 217 -2.77 -17.18 18.67
CA MET A 217 -4.15 -16.67 18.60
C MET A 217 -4.79 -16.40 19.98
N LYS A 218 -4.33 -17.12 21.01
CA LYS A 218 -4.71 -16.93 22.42
C LYS A 218 -4.30 -15.56 22.95
N ASN A 219 -3.07 -15.12 22.67
CA ASN A 219 -2.51 -13.82 23.10
C ASN A 219 -3.26 -12.63 22.48
N ILE A 220 -3.96 -12.85 21.36
CA ILE A 220 -4.75 -11.83 20.67
C ILE A 220 -6.10 -11.63 21.37
N LYS A 221 -6.77 -12.73 21.74
CA LYS A 221 -8.09 -12.67 22.40
C LYS A 221 -8.02 -12.01 23.78
N GLU A 222 -6.92 -12.23 24.52
CA GLU A 222 -6.71 -11.67 25.86
C GLU A 222 -6.46 -10.14 25.84
N ARG A 223 -6.11 -9.54 24.70
CA ARG A 223 -5.79 -8.10 24.58
C ARG A 223 -6.98 -7.22 24.15
N GLY A 224 -8.13 -7.80 23.81
CA GLY A 224 -9.31 -7.05 23.37
C GLY A 224 -9.17 -6.41 21.98
N SER A 225 -10.22 -5.71 21.54
CA SER A 225 -10.20 -4.94 20.27
C SER A 225 -9.74 -3.51 20.51
N ASN A 226 -8.90 -2.97 19.61
CA ASN A 226 -8.52 -1.56 19.66
C ASN A 226 -9.70 -0.67 19.22
N SER A 227 -10.01 0.37 20.00
CA SER A 227 -10.96 1.40 19.60
C SER A 227 -10.44 2.15 18.37
N GLY A 228 -11.21 2.18 17.29
CA GLY A 228 -10.82 2.82 16.03
C GLY A 228 -10.87 4.35 16.05
N GLY A 229 -10.88 4.96 14.87
CA GLY A 229 -11.09 6.41 14.72
C GLY A 229 -12.45 6.85 15.25
N TYR A 230 -12.59 8.14 15.55
CA TYR A 230 -13.90 8.70 15.91
C TYR A 230 -14.77 8.84 14.66
N VAL A 231 -16.02 8.38 14.75
CA VAL A 231 -17.02 8.57 13.70
C VAL A 231 -18.20 9.31 14.32
N LYS A 232 -18.58 10.44 13.70
CA LYS A 232 -19.83 11.14 14.02
C LYS A 232 -20.88 10.65 13.03
N GLU A 233 -22.00 10.15 13.53
CA GLU A 233 -23.14 9.79 12.70
C GLU A 233 -23.57 10.99 11.84
N PRO A 234 -23.76 10.79 10.52
CA PRO A 234 -24.10 11.88 9.63
C PRO A 234 -25.50 12.42 9.91
N GLU A 235 -25.67 13.74 9.89
CA GLU A 235 -27.00 14.35 9.83
C GLU A 235 -27.64 13.98 8.49
N ILE A 236 -28.58 13.03 8.49
CA ILE A 236 -29.20 12.53 7.25
C ILE A 236 -30.01 13.63 6.58
N GLY A 237 -29.73 13.89 5.31
CA GLY A 237 -30.46 14.86 4.50
C GLY A 237 -29.63 15.37 3.33
N LEU A 238 -30.26 16.18 2.47
CA LEU A 238 -29.53 16.95 1.47
C LEU A 238 -28.94 18.19 2.14
N HIS A 239 -27.62 18.33 2.05
CA HIS A 239 -26.89 19.50 2.57
C HIS A 239 -26.21 20.24 1.44
N GLU A 240 -26.19 21.57 1.55
CA GLU A 240 -25.52 22.47 0.62
C GLU A 240 -24.49 23.32 1.38
N ASN A 241 -23.51 23.86 0.65
CA ASN A 241 -22.48 24.77 1.18
C ASN A 241 -21.65 24.17 2.33
N LEU A 242 -21.16 22.95 2.11
CA LEU A 242 -20.30 22.24 3.06
C LEU A 242 -18.83 22.64 2.89
N VAL A 243 -18.14 22.72 4.02
CA VAL A 243 -16.69 22.86 4.09
C VAL A 243 -16.12 21.58 4.70
N GLN A 244 -15.04 21.06 4.11
CA GLN A 244 -14.31 19.93 4.63
C GLN A 244 -13.07 20.41 5.40
N PHE A 245 -12.96 20.00 6.65
CA PHE A 245 -11.77 20.14 7.48
C PHE A 245 -11.09 18.78 7.60
N ASP A 246 -9.78 18.73 7.40
CA ASP A 246 -9.00 17.49 7.35
C ASP A 246 -7.60 17.73 7.92
N PHE A 247 -7.16 16.86 8.84
CA PHE A 247 -5.83 16.91 9.41
C PHE A 247 -4.78 16.41 8.43
N LYS A 248 -3.75 17.22 8.18
CA LYS A 248 -2.60 16.80 7.37
C LYS A 248 -1.82 15.68 8.06
N SER A 249 -2.05 14.43 7.66
CA SER A 249 -1.35 13.26 8.21
C SER A 249 -1.47 13.18 9.74
N LEU A 250 -2.72 13.09 10.23
CA LEU A 250 -3.04 13.08 11.67
C LEU A 250 -2.14 12.11 12.47
N TYR A 251 -2.19 10.81 12.16
CA TYR A 251 -1.48 9.81 12.95
C TYR A 251 0.05 9.93 12.88
N PRO A 252 0.69 10.13 11.72
CA PRO A 252 2.12 10.44 11.69
C PRO A 252 2.51 11.64 12.55
N THR A 253 1.69 12.69 12.52
CA THR A 253 1.93 13.90 13.32
C THR A 253 1.79 13.62 14.81
N LEU A 254 0.82 12.80 15.23
CA LEU A 254 0.67 12.39 16.63
C LEU A 254 1.83 11.52 17.12
N ILE A 255 2.30 10.58 16.29
CA ILE A 255 3.47 9.75 16.63
C ILE A 255 4.68 10.62 16.94
N ILE A 256 4.94 11.65 16.14
CA ILE A 256 6.06 12.58 16.34
C ILE A 256 5.80 13.50 17.54
N SER A 257 4.69 14.24 17.53
CA SER A 257 4.42 15.29 18.52
C SER A 257 4.18 14.79 19.95
N LYS A 258 3.77 13.53 20.11
CA LYS A 258 3.59 12.86 21.41
C LYS A 258 4.67 11.81 21.70
N ASN A 259 5.75 11.80 20.90
CA ASN A 259 6.88 10.87 21.00
C ASN A 259 6.45 9.40 21.21
N ILE A 260 5.50 8.92 20.41
CA ILE A 260 4.87 7.62 20.62
C ILE A 260 5.78 6.53 20.07
N SER A 261 6.47 5.80 20.94
CA SER A 261 7.33 4.66 20.55
C SER A 261 7.50 3.65 21.68
N PRO A 262 7.73 2.35 21.39
CA PRO A 262 7.87 1.31 22.42
C PRO A 262 9.07 1.49 23.36
N ASP A 263 10.13 2.14 22.88
CA ASP A 263 11.38 2.42 23.58
C ASP A 263 11.29 3.59 24.58
N VAL A 264 10.30 4.46 24.42
CA VAL A 264 10.02 5.59 25.33
C VAL A 264 8.73 5.43 26.12
N LEU A 265 8.04 4.29 25.95
CA LEU A 265 6.88 3.88 26.73
C LEU A 265 7.34 3.42 28.13
N VAL A 266 6.79 4.04 29.17
CA VAL A 266 7.05 3.62 30.56
C VAL A 266 6.28 2.34 30.84
N LYS A 267 7.01 1.24 31.02
CA LYS A 267 6.46 -0.02 31.53
C LYS A 267 6.45 0.05 33.05
N ASP A 268 5.37 0.54 33.61
CA ASP A 268 5.21 0.53 35.05
C ASP A 268 5.00 -0.93 35.49
N ASN A 269 5.83 -1.44 36.41
CA ASN A 269 5.65 -2.81 36.95
C ASN A 269 4.32 -2.96 37.74
N SER A 270 3.62 -1.86 37.98
CA SER A 270 2.28 -1.77 38.57
C SER A 270 1.15 -2.02 37.56
N SER A 271 1.33 -1.72 36.26
CA SER A 271 0.28 -1.87 35.25
C SER A 271 0.19 -3.28 34.66
N TYR A 272 1.24 -4.10 34.82
CA TYR A 272 1.20 -5.55 34.48
C TYR A 272 0.49 -6.40 35.56
N ASN A 273 0.15 -5.79 36.70
CA ASN A 273 -0.60 -6.39 37.81
C ASN A 273 -2.04 -5.86 37.95
N ALA A 274 -2.56 -5.10 36.97
CA ALA A 274 -4.00 -5.10 36.75
C ALA A 274 -4.39 -6.44 36.13
N LYS A 275 -4.23 -7.51 36.92
CA LYS A 275 -4.89 -8.77 36.66
C LYS A 275 -6.37 -8.48 36.53
N PHE A 276 -6.97 -9.16 35.57
CA PHE A 276 -8.38 -9.50 35.52
C PHE A 276 -8.81 -10.29 36.78
N GLU A 277 -8.77 -9.65 37.94
CA GLU A 277 -9.35 -10.14 39.19
C GLU A 277 -10.22 -8.97 39.70
N ASP A 278 -11.54 -9.21 39.73
CA ASP A 278 -12.63 -8.38 40.29
C ASP A 278 -13.29 -7.30 39.39
N PHE A 279 -13.66 -7.67 38.16
CA PHE A 279 -14.86 -7.10 37.50
C PHE A 279 -15.81 -8.23 37.07
N GLU A 280 -16.22 -9.05 38.05
CA GLU A 280 -17.51 -9.75 37.97
C GLU A 280 -18.55 -8.81 38.62
N ASP A 281 -19.67 -8.65 37.93
CA ASP A 281 -20.85 -7.85 38.31
C ASP A 281 -20.71 -6.32 38.32
N TYR A 282 -20.78 -5.72 37.14
CA TYR A 282 -21.62 -4.52 36.92
C TYR A 282 -22.35 -4.66 35.59
N GLU A 283 -23.46 -5.41 35.61
CA GLU A 283 -24.61 -4.99 34.82
C GLU A 283 -25.03 -3.60 35.34
N THR A 284 -25.28 -2.67 34.41
CA THR A 284 -25.83 -1.32 34.60
C THR A 284 -24.88 -0.24 35.14
N GLY A 285 -24.52 0.73 34.28
CA GLY A 285 -23.80 1.93 34.70
C GLY A 285 -23.10 2.71 33.59
N TYR A 286 -23.77 2.95 32.46
CA TYR A 286 -23.28 3.88 31.42
C TYR A 286 -23.46 5.37 31.80
N ASP A 287 -23.91 5.68 33.02
CA ASP A 287 -24.40 7.02 33.40
C ASP A 287 -23.51 7.80 34.41
N GLU A 288 -22.36 7.27 34.85
CA GLU A 288 -21.53 7.96 35.88
C GLU A 288 -20.14 8.46 35.42
N ILE A 289 -19.79 8.30 34.14
CA ILE A 289 -18.62 9.02 33.56
C ILE A 289 -19.01 10.42 33.05
N ASP A 290 -20.31 10.72 32.96
CA ASP A 290 -20.84 12.03 32.52
C ASP A 290 -20.74 13.15 33.57
N ASN A 291 -20.27 12.85 34.80
CA ASN A 291 -20.20 13.82 35.90
C ASN A 291 -18.79 14.26 36.32
N LEU A 292 -17.75 13.88 35.57
CA LEU A 292 -16.49 14.62 35.63
C LEU A 292 -16.64 15.84 34.73
N LYS A 293 -16.66 17.04 35.33
CA LYS A 293 -16.76 18.31 34.59
C LYS A 293 -15.74 18.30 33.45
N GLU A 294 -16.20 18.56 32.22
CA GLU A 294 -15.35 18.66 31.01
C GLU A 294 -14.11 19.54 31.21
N GLU A 295 -14.14 20.49 32.16
CA GLU A 295 -13.05 21.39 32.50
C GLU A 295 -11.86 20.69 33.22
N GLU A 296 -12.08 19.60 33.96
CA GLU A 296 -11.02 18.84 34.65
C GLU A 296 -10.35 17.80 33.74
N ILE A 297 -11.07 17.25 32.76
CA ILE A 297 -10.50 16.33 31.75
C ILE A 297 -9.73 17.10 30.66
N SER A 298 -10.16 18.33 30.36
CA SER A 298 -9.56 19.18 29.33
C SER A 298 -8.22 19.82 29.74
N SER A 299 -7.92 19.92 31.04
CA SER A 299 -6.74 20.63 31.55
C SER A 299 -5.61 19.73 32.04
N ALA A 300 -5.84 18.41 32.25
CA ALA A 300 -4.94 17.61 33.11
C ALA A 300 -4.16 16.46 32.44
N ILE A 301 -4.02 16.39 31.10
CA ILE A 301 -3.40 15.21 30.44
C ILE A 301 -2.10 15.51 29.64
N ASP A 302 -1.65 16.77 29.55
CA ASP A 302 -0.32 17.15 29.04
C ASP A 302 0.61 17.76 30.12
N ASP A 303 0.15 17.81 31.37
CA ASP A 303 0.71 18.60 32.49
C ASP A 303 1.86 17.94 33.28
N ASP A 304 2.39 16.81 32.81
CA ASP A 304 3.62 16.24 33.38
C ASP A 304 4.84 16.81 32.65
N GLU A 305 5.80 17.41 33.37
CA GLU A 305 7.01 17.99 32.76
C GLU A 305 7.83 16.95 31.98
N GLU A 306 7.76 15.67 32.34
CA GLU A 306 8.60 14.59 31.79
C GLU A 306 7.86 13.70 30.78
N TYR A 307 6.52 13.58 30.86
CA TYR A 307 5.75 12.61 30.06
C TYR A 307 4.60 13.22 29.26
N TYR A 308 4.32 12.64 28.10
CA TYR A 308 3.02 12.71 27.44
C TYR A 308 2.14 11.56 27.96
N ILE A 309 0.92 11.86 28.39
CA ILE A 309 -0.02 10.86 28.91
C ILE A 309 -1.13 10.66 27.88
N SER A 310 -1.35 9.42 27.44
CA SER A 310 -2.39 9.16 26.45
C SER A 310 -3.79 9.27 27.08
N PRO A 311 -4.75 9.86 26.36
CA PRO A 311 -6.13 9.90 26.82
C PRO A 311 -6.72 8.48 26.85
N GLU A 312 -7.77 8.28 27.63
CA GLU A 312 -8.52 7.01 27.81
C GLU A 312 -7.75 5.87 28.50
N HIS A 313 -6.45 5.71 28.24
CA HIS A 313 -5.65 4.59 28.72
C HIS A 313 -4.49 5.00 29.64
N PHE A 314 -4.16 6.29 29.71
CA PHE A 314 -3.14 6.85 30.60
C PHE A 314 -1.74 6.25 30.43
N PHE A 315 -1.40 5.76 29.23
CA PHE A 315 -0.04 5.30 28.93
C PHE A 315 0.92 6.50 28.90
N LYS A 316 2.09 6.33 29.52
CA LYS A 316 3.09 7.40 29.64
C LYS A 316 4.21 7.21 28.62
N PHE A 317 4.45 8.22 27.80
CA PHE A 317 5.55 8.30 26.85
C PHE A 317 6.50 9.40 27.29
N LYS A 318 7.79 9.11 27.42
CA LYS A 318 8.78 10.13 27.77
C LYS A 318 8.85 11.22 26.70
N LYS A 319 8.94 12.47 27.12
CA LYS A 319 9.18 13.60 26.20
C LYS A 319 10.59 13.54 25.62
N GLU A 320 11.56 13.10 26.42
CA GLU A 320 12.97 12.94 26.03
C GLU A 320 13.57 11.63 26.58
N PRO A 321 14.45 10.94 25.83
CA PRO A 321 14.91 11.26 24.48
C PRO A 321 13.85 10.99 23.41
N GLN A 322 14.04 11.51 22.19
CA GLN A 322 13.20 11.17 21.04
C GLN A 322 13.23 9.66 20.76
N GLY A 323 12.05 9.05 20.64
CA GLY A 323 11.90 7.64 20.37
C GLY A 323 12.29 7.27 18.92
N PHE A 324 12.71 6.02 18.73
CA PHE A 324 13.24 5.53 17.46
C PHE A 324 12.27 5.71 16.27
N ILE A 325 11.01 5.28 16.40
CA ILE A 325 10.05 5.38 15.31
C ILE A 325 9.62 6.83 15.03
N PRO A 326 9.31 7.67 16.04
CA PRO A 326 9.11 9.11 15.86
C PRO A 326 10.25 9.76 15.07
N SER A 327 11.51 9.47 15.44
CA SER A 327 12.69 9.99 14.73
C SER A 327 12.74 9.52 13.27
N ALA A 328 12.57 8.21 13.02
CA ALA A 328 12.58 7.65 11.67
C ALA A 328 11.43 8.16 10.79
N LEU A 329 10.29 8.54 11.39
CA LEU A 329 9.14 9.10 10.71
C LEU A 329 9.32 10.59 10.41
N GLU A 330 9.94 11.33 11.33
CA GLU A 330 10.33 12.72 11.13
C GLU A 330 11.28 12.87 9.94
N ASP A 331 12.28 11.98 9.80
CA ASP A 331 13.14 11.88 8.62
C ASP A 331 12.34 11.79 7.30
N ILE A 332 11.31 10.92 7.26
CA ILE A 332 10.46 10.75 6.07
C ILE A 332 9.70 12.05 5.75
N LEU A 333 9.12 12.68 6.77
CA LEU A 333 8.32 13.89 6.59
C LEU A 333 9.16 15.09 6.18
N ASN A 334 10.36 15.22 6.76
CA ASN A 334 11.33 16.27 6.41
C ASN A 334 11.82 16.12 4.97
N GLU A 335 12.20 14.90 4.55
CA GLU A 335 12.58 14.65 3.15
C GLU A 335 11.40 14.94 2.22
N ARG A 336 10.18 14.52 2.61
CA ARG A 336 8.98 14.78 1.81
C ARG A 336 8.72 16.28 1.65
N PHE A 337 8.91 17.06 2.71
CA PHE A 337 8.79 18.51 2.66
C PHE A 337 9.82 19.12 1.71
N ALA A 338 11.08 18.70 1.80
CA ALA A 338 12.15 19.13 0.91
C ALA A 338 11.87 18.77 -0.57
N VAL A 339 11.39 17.55 -0.86
CA VAL A 339 10.96 17.14 -2.21
C VAL A 339 9.83 18.01 -2.72
N LYS A 340 8.79 18.27 -1.89
CA LYS A 340 7.66 19.12 -2.30
C LYS A 340 8.08 20.56 -2.58
N ASN A 341 9.05 21.10 -1.86
CA ASN A 341 9.56 22.44 -2.12
C ASN A 341 10.32 22.48 -3.46
N ARG A 342 11.19 21.50 -3.72
CA ARG A 342 11.85 21.34 -5.02
C ARG A 342 10.83 21.20 -6.16
N MET A 343 9.77 20.42 -5.95
CA MET A 343 8.70 20.20 -6.93
C MET A 343 7.93 21.48 -7.27
N LYS A 344 7.70 22.35 -6.28
CA LYS A 344 7.06 23.65 -6.49
C LYS A 344 7.97 24.64 -7.20
N ALA A 345 9.28 24.54 -6.99
CA ALA A 345 10.28 25.46 -7.54
C ALA A 345 10.71 25.13 -8.98
N THR A 346 10.42 23.91 -9.48
CA THR A 346 10.78 23.51 -10.84
C THR A 346 9.65 23.75 -11.83
N ASP A 347 10.01 24.31 -12.99
CA ASP A 347 9.15 24.43 -14.17
C ASP A 347 9.34 23.27 -15.16
N ASP A 348 10.43 22.48 -15.02
CA ASP A 348 10.66 21.30 -15.86
C ASP A 348 9.60 20.22 -15.58
N PRO A 349 8.76 19.85 -16.56
CA PRO A 349 7.69 18.87 -16.38
C PRO A 349 8.19 17.46 -16.08
N ILE A 350 9.36 17.07 -16.62
CA ILE A 350 9.93 15.73 -16.41
C ILE A 350 10.42 15.63 -14.96
N LEU A 351 11.19 16.63 -14.51
CA LEU A 351 11.66 16.71 -13.14
C LEU A 351 10.48 16.82 -12.16
N ARG A 352 9.45 17.61 -12.49
CA ARG A 352 8.24 17.73 -11.67
C ARG A 352 7.52 16.39 -11.51
N LYS A 353 7.36 15.61 -12.59
CA LYS A 353 6.77 14.26 -12.53
C LYS A 353 7.62 13.34 -11.64
N SER A 354 8.95 13.36 -11.78
CA SER A 354 9.85 12.56 -10.93
C SER A 354 9.74 12.93 -9.44
N LEU A 355 9.75 14.22 -9.11
CA LEU A 355 9.61 14.69 -7.73
C LEU A 355 8.23 14.39 -7.14
N ASP A 356 7.17 14.39 -7.97
CA ASP A 356 5.85 13.97 -7.51
C ASP A 356 5.84 12.48 -7.15
N VAL A 357 6.44 11.62 -7.96
CA VAL A 357 6.59 10.20 -7.64
C VAL A 357 7.36 10.00 -6.33
N GLN A 358 8.44 10.76 -6.10
CA GLN A 358 9.20 10.72 -4.85
C GLN A 358 8.36 11.12 -3.62
N GLN A 359 7.62 12.24 -3.68
CA GLN A 359 6.79 12.65 -2.54
C GLN A 359 5.63 11.68 -2.28
N GLN A 360 5.09 11.05 -3.33
CA GLN A 360 4.07 10.01 -3.19
C GLN A 360 4.63 8.76 -2.50
N ALA A 361 5.85 8.33 -2.82
CA ALA A 361 6.51 7.20 -2.16
C ALA A 361 6.69 7.46 -0.65
N LEU A 362 7.22 8.64 -0.30
CA LEU A 362 7.40 9.06 1.09
C LEU A 362 6.05 9.18 1.84
N LYS A 363 5.02 9.74 1.19
CA LYS A 363 3.65 9.82 1.75
C LYS A 363 3.13 8.42 2.09
N ARG A 364 3.27 7.46 1.19
CA ARG A 364 2.77 6.09 1.37
C ARG A 364 3.49 5.37 2.50
N LEU A 365 4.80 5.54 2.59
CA LEU A 365 5.59 4.97 3.69
C LEU A 365 5.14 5.56 5.03
N ALA A 366 5.06 6.89 5.14
CA ALA A 366 4.61 7.58 6.36
C ALA A 366 3.22 7.15 6.81
N ASN A 367 2.25 7.06 5.89
CA ASN A 367 0.89 6.61 6.22
C ASN A 367 0.84 5.15 6.69
N THR A 368 1.76 4.31 6.24
CA THR A 368 1.83 2.90 6.65
C THR A 368 2.34 2.75 8.09
N MET A 369 3.23 3.65 8.54
CA MET A 369 3.89 3.60 9.86
C MET A 369 2.90 3.64 11.04
N TYR A 370 1.74 4.27 10.88
CA TYR A 370 0.66 4.20 11.87
C TYR A 370 0.11 2.78 12.02
N GLY A 371 -0.31 2.16 10.91
CA GLY A 371 -1.06 0.91 10.94
C GLY A 371 -0.24 -0.30 11.40
N VAL A 372 1.09 -0.20 11.34
CA VAL A 372 1.97 -1.31 11.71
C VAL A 372 2.11 -1.52 13.22
N TYR A 373 1.86 -0.51 14.07
CA TYR A 373 1.88 -0.71 15.52
C TYR A 373 0.85 -1.74 16.00
N GLY A 374 -0.33 -1.76 15.37
CA GLY A 374 -1.37 -2.75 15.61
C GLY A 374 -1.15 -4.09 14.89
N PHE A 375 -0.12 -4.20 14.04
CA PHE A 375 0.14 -5.43 13.30
C PHE A 375 0.93 -6.42 14.16
N LEU A 376 0.27 -7.51 14.53
CA LEU A 376 0.77 -8.53 15.45
C LEU A 376 2.13 -9.17 15.09
N ARG A 377 2.53 -9.14 13.81
CA ARG A 377 3.82 -9.71 13.36
C ARG A 377 4.89 -8.65 13.12
N PHE A 378 4.61 -7.39 13.42
CA PHE A 378 5.55 -6.29 13.32
C PHE A 378 6.61 -6.40 14.41
N ARG A 379 7.89 -6.15 14.07
CA ARG A 379 9.00 -6.23 15.04
C ARG A 379 8.87 -5.24 16.20
N TRP A 380 8.53 -4.00 15.91
CA TRP A 380 8.26 -2.96 16.91
C TRP A 380 6.77 -2.89 17.30
N TYR A 381 6.10 -4.04 17.31
CA TYR A 381 4.71 -4.13 17.72
C TYR A 381 4.52 -3.56 19.13
N SER A 382 3.54 -2.67 19.29
CA SER A 382 3.05 -2.20 20.59
C SER A 382 1.58 -1.84 20.47
N PHE A 383 0.77 -2.56 21.25
CA PHE A 383 -0.67 -2.33 21.31
C PHE A 383 -0.99 -1.01 22.01
N GLU A 384 -0.19 -0.67 23.01
CA GLU A 384 -0.25 0.55 23.81
C GLU A 384 0.01 1.79 22.94
N CYS A 385 0.99 1.72 22.02
CA CYS A 385 1.23 2.76 21.02
C CYS A 385 0.02 2.90 20.09
N ALA A 386 -0.51 1.79 19.56
CA ALA A 386 -1.66 1.81 18.66
C ALA A 386 -2.92 2.40 19.33
N GLN A 387 -3.19 2.03 20.58
CA GLN A 387 -4.29 2.59 21.39
C GLN A 387 -4.10 4.09 21.61
N SER A 388 -2.91 4.50 22.03
CA SER A 388 -2.60 5.90 22.33
C SER A 388 -2.76 6.81 21.10
N ILE A 389 -2.30 6.36 19.92
CA ILE A 389 -2.48 7.11 18.66
C ILE A 389 -3.97 7.34 18.37
N THR A 390 -4.79 6.29 18.48
CA THR A 390 -6.23 6.42 18.21
C THR A 390 -6.93 7.30 19.25
N ALA A 391 -6.56 7.19 20.52
CA ALA A 391 -7.14 7.98 21.60
C ALA A 391 -6.84 9.48 21.43
N TRP A 392 -5.59 9.85 21.16
CA TRP A 392 -5.25 11.23 20.81
C TRP A 392 -5.95 11.67 19.51
N GLY A 393 -6.04 10.81 18.51
CA GLY A 393 -6.79 11.10 17.28
C GLY A 393 -8.25 11.50 17.57
N ARG A 394 -8.96 10.71 18.38
CA ARG A 394 -10.33 11.00 18.83
C ARG A 394 -10.41 12.32 19.60
N GLN A 395 -9.47 12.58 20.51
CA GLN A 395 -9.43 13.82 21.27
C GLN A 395 -9.26 15.05 20.36
N HIS A 396 -8.32 14.99 19.41
CA HIS A 396 -8.01 16.11 18.51
C HIS A 396 -9.15 16.41 17.54
N ILE A 397 -9.81 15.40 16.96
CA ILE A 397 -10.95 15.63 16.06
C ILE A 397 -12.16 16.20 16.80
N LYS A 398 -12.44 15.73 18.02
CA LYS A 398 -13.49 16.29 18.88
C LYS A 398 -13.20 17.75 19.23
N LYS A 399 -11.95 18.05 19.62
CA LYS A 399 -11.50 19.41 19.89
C LYS A 399 -11.63 20.32 18.67
N ALA A 400 -11.19 19.86 17.49
CA ALA A 400 -11.29 20.63 16.26
C ALA A 400 -12.74 20.95 15.86
N MET A 401 -13.67 20.00 16.03
CA MET A 401 -15.09 20.28 15.80
C MET A 401 -15.63 21.31 16.80
N LYS A 402 -15.31 21.17 18.09
CA LYS A 402 -15.72 22.13 19.14
C LYS A 402 -15.18 23.53 18.89
N GLU A 403 -13.91 23.65 18.48
CA GLU A 403 -13.32 24.93 18.09
C GLU A 403 -13.98 25.50 16.82
N ALA A 404 -14.32 24.66 15.84
CA ALA A 404 -14.98 25.11 14.62
C ALA A 404 -16.38 25.70 14.89
N GLU A 405 -17.09 25.19 15.91
CA GLU A 405 -18.38 25.76 16.35
C GLU A 405 -18.25 27.22 16.78
N ASP A 406 -17.15 27.60 17.43
CA ASP A 406 -16.89 29.00 17.84
C ASP A 406 -16.80 29.94 16.62
N TYR A 407 -16.37 29.43 15.47
CA TYR A 407 -16.32 30.17 14.21
C TYR A 407 -17.64 30.10 13.40
N GLY A 408 -18.69 29.50 13.97
CA GLY A 408 -19.98 29.31 13.32
C GLY A 408 -20.02 28.11 12.38
N PHE A 409 -19.13 27.11 12.53
CA PHE A 409 -19.18 25.88 11.74
C PHE A 409 -19.78 24.74 12.56
N LYS A 410 -20.91 24.21 12.11
CA LYS A 410 -21.54 23.03 12.71
C LYS A 410 -21.10 21.77 11.97
N ALA A 411 -20.40 20.86 12.66
CA ALA A 411 -20.02 19.58 12.10
C ALA A 411 -21.27 18.70 11.85
N ILE A 412 -21.43 18.22 10.61
CA ILE A 412 -22.56 17.38 10.19
C ILE A 412 -22.18 15.91 10.03
N TYR A 413 -20.90 15.61 9.82
CA TYR A 413 -20.35 14.27 9.66
C TYR A 413 -18.85 14.32 9.95
N ALA A 414 -18.30 13.29 10.58
CA ALA A 414 -16.88 13.17 10.84
C ALA A 414 -16.45 11.71 10.68
N ASP A 415 -15.28 11.52 10.07
CA ASP A 415 -14.62 10.23 9.95
C ASP A 415 -13.13 10.39 10.25
N THR A 416 -12.73 9.87 11.41
CA THR A 416 -11.36 9.68 11.85
C THR A 416 -10.52 10.95 11.96
N ASP A 417 -10.05 11.48 10.82
CA ASP A 417 -9.13 12.61 10.69
C ASP A 417 -9.72 13.81 9.96
N GLY A 418 -11.00 13.74 9.55
CA GLY A 418 -11.69 14.86 8.92
C GLY A 418 -13.17 14.94 9.29
N PHE A 419 -13.74 16.13 9.08
CA PHE A 419 -15.17 16.36 9.24
C PHE A 419 -15.70 17.35 8.21
N TYR A 420 -16.96 17.16 7.84
CA TYR A 420 -17.73 18.11 7.05
C TYR A 420 -18.53 18.99 7.98
N ALA A 421 -18.53 20.28 7.70
CA ALA A 421 -19.27 21.26 8.48
C ALA A 421 -20.05 22.22 7.60
N LYS A 422 -21.16 22.71 8.13
CA LYS A 422 -21.97 23.76 7.54
C LYS A 422 -21.72 25.07 8.28
N TYR A 423 -21.61 26.17 7.53
CA TYR A 423 -21.55 27.49 8.13
C TYR A 423 -22.95 27.93 8.61
N VAL A 424 -23.06 28.24 9.90
CA VAL A 424 -24.25 28.68 10.63
C VAL A 424 -23.87 29.97 11.37
N PRO A 425 -24.11 31.16 10.76
CA PRO A 425 -23.67 32.44 11.30
C PRO A 425 -24.13 32.69 12.74
N GLU A 426 -25.30 32.16 13.11
CA GLU A 426 -25.91 32.31 14.44
C GLU A 426 -25.14 31.60 15.55
N MET A 427 -24.26 30.65 15.22
CA MET A 427 -23.44 29.92 16.20
C MET A 427 -22.11 30.62 16.51
N LYS A 428 -21.71 31.61 15.71
CA LYS A 428 -20.42 32.26 15.85
C LYS A 428 -20.36 33.04 17.18
N LYS A 429 -19.36 32.75 18.01
CA LYS A 429 -19.09 33.52 19.23
C LYS A 429 -18.42 34.85 18.88
N GLU A 430 -18.76 35.92 19.62
CA GLU A 430 -18.21 37.27 19.43
C GLU A 430 -16.71 37.37 19.71
#